data_AF-A0A5A7NCG1-F1
#
_entry.id   AF-A0A5A7NCG1-F1
#
_cell.length_a   1.000
_cell.length_b   1.000
_cell.length_c   1.000
_cell.angle_alpha   90.00
_cell.angle_beta   90.00
_cell.angle_gamma   90.00
#
_symmetry.space_group_name_H-M   'P 1'
#
loop_
_entity.id
_entity.type
_entity.pdbx_description
1 polymer ?
#
loop_
_entity_poly.entity_id
_entity_poly.type
_entity_poly.pdbx_seq_one_letter_code
_entity_poly.pdbx_strand_id
1 'polypeptide(L)'
;MIDQGEGDFFVRRDAAIKAWREWMPVRDPVDGDPLISYRSYDFGGLADLILLDTRLIGRDEQISYGRDLVYRSAPFNFTDPENPVMISDPEQVSALPEQAVKMIPLPFDMTGEDPKPITDYAAIKEIDPKNMPAGFAFLPDADAFRQHVLGNPERSMLGKTQENWLADQLQAAKAPWQILGQQLLMGKLVAPDLMDVADFTKPAAISEQQAQQFTGLAKMGLPLNLDAWDGYPAARERLFDEIRKNKSNAIVLAGDSIIAGLSIWPMRRAIPLRWNWRPRLYHRPALRNICRSRSRSWKTGF
;
A
#
# COMPACT_ATOMS: atom_id res chain seq x y z
N MET A 1 12.26 -0.26 14.19
CA MET A 1 11.84 -0.45 15.60
C MET A 1 12.84 -1.38 16.26
N ILE A 2 13.58 -0.94 17.29
CA ILE A 2 14.42 -1.84 18.10
C ILE A 2 13.46 -2.51 19.08
N ASP A 3 13.19 -3.80 18.89
CA ASP A 3 12.47 -4.59 19.89
C ASP A 3 13.38 -4.74 21.12
N GLN A 4 12.98 -4.15 22.25
CA GLN A 4 13.79 -4.04 23.46
C GLN A 4 13.85 -5.39 24.19
N GLY A 5 14.54 -6.35 23.59
CA GLY A 5 14.70 -7.70 24.14
C GLY A 5 15.39 -8.68 23.18
N GLU A 6 15.35 -8.42 21.88
CA GLU A 6 15.90 -9.34 20.88
C GLU A 6 17.37 -9.08 20.53
N GLY A 7 17.98 -7.99 21.05
CA GLY A 7 19.34 -7.59 20.70
C GLY A 7 19.43 -6.92 19.32
N ASP A 8 20.66 -6.70 18.86
CA ASP A 8 20.92 -5.97 17.61
C ASP A 8 20.33 -6.70 16.39
N PHE A 9 19.58 -5.96 15.57
CA PHE A 9 18.91 -6.51 14.40
C PHE A 9 19.90 -7.06 13.37
N PHE A 10 21.01 -6.36 13.11
CA PHE A 10 21.96 -6.77 12.09
C PHE A 10 22.72 -8.03 12.53
N VAL A 11 23.08 -8.14 13.80
CA VAL A 11 23.65 -9.38 14.37
C VAL A 11 22.70 -10.56 14.21
N ARG A 12 21.41 -10.38 14.54
CA ARG A 12 20.41 -11.43 14.37
C ARG A 12 20.18 -11.80 12.91
N ARG A 13 20.09 -10.82 12.02
CA ARG A 13 19.93 -11.02 10.57
C ARG A 13 21.10 -11.86 10.03
N ASP A 14 22.33 -11.50 10.38
CA ASP A 14 23.52 -12.17 9.88
C ASP A 14 23.60 -13.62 10.41
N ALA A 15 23.25 -13.83 11.68
CA ALA A 15 23.13 -15.18 12.25
C ALA A 15 22.02 -16.00 11.56
N ALA A 16 20.86 -15.39 11.27
CA ALA A 16 19.76 -16.05 10.56
C ALA A 16 20.13 -16.42 9.13
N ILE A 17 20.84 -15.55 8.40
CA ILE A 17 21.31 -15.81 7.03
C ILE A 17 22.35 -16.93 7.03
N LYS A 18 23.27 -16.93 8.00
CA LYS A 18 24.21 -18.03 8.18
C LYS A 18 23.49 -19.35 8.39
N ALA A 19 22.57 -19.41 9.35
CA ALA A 19 21.78 -20.62 9.61
C ALA A 19 20.97 -21.06 8.38
N TRP A 20 20.33 -20.13 7.67
CA TRP A 20 19.60 -20.46 6.45
C TRP A 20 20.50 -21.07 5.38
N ARG A 21 21.71 -20.54 5.17
CA ARG A 21 22.68 -21.08 4.20
C ARG A 21 23.24 -22.44 4.62
N GLU A 22 23.49 -22.67 5.91
CA GLU A 22 23.98 -23.95 6.43
C GLU A 22 22.96 -25.08 6.30
N TRP A 23 21.66 -24.74 6.33
CA TRP A 23 20.58 -25.72 6.38
C TRP A 23 19.77 -25.85 5.08
N MET A 24 19.96 -24.95 4.11
CA MET A 24 19.30 -25.00 2.81
C MET A 24 20.30 -25.35 1.71
N PRO A 25 19.88 -26.10 0.66
CA PRO A 25 20.74 -26.42 -0.48
C PRO A 25 20.87 -25.22 -1.43
N VAL A 26 21.48 -24.13 -0.95
CA VAL A 26 21.71 -22.90 -1.70
C VAL A 26 23.18 -22.75 -2.02
N ARG A 27 23.49 -22.16 -3.18
CA ARG A 27 24.88 -21.87 -3.57
C ARG A 27 25.36 -20.61 -2.86
N ASP A 28 26.67 -20.54 -2.66
CA ASP A 28 27.31 -19.30 -2.25
C ASP A 28 27.13 -18.22 -3.33
N PRO A 29 26.96 -16.95 -2.93
CA PRO A 29 26.77 -15.86 -3.87
C PRO A 29 28.06 -15.60 -4.65
N VAL A 30 27.93 -15.35 -5.95
CA VAL A 30 29.07 -15.12 -6.87
C VAL A 30 29.86 -13.87 -6.46
N ASP A 31 29.16 -12.85 -5.96
CA ASP A 31 29.75 -11.57 -5.57
C ASP A 31 30.23 -11.55 -4.11
N GLY A 32 30.13 -12.68 -3.41
CA GLY A 32 30.55 -12.85 -2.02
C GLY A 32 29.63 -12.24 -0.96
N ASP A 33 28.63 -11.43 -1.34
CA ASP A 33 27.67 -10.86 -0.39
C ASP A 33 26.61 -11.91 0.03
N PRO A 34 26.65 -12.42 1.28
CA PRO A 34 25.74 -13.45 1.75
C PRO A 34 24.27 -12.99 1.80
N LEU A 35 24.00 -11.69 1.74
CA LEU A 35 22.64 -11.13 1.71
C LEU A 35 21.95 -11.34 0.36
N ILE A 36 22.72 -11.52 -0.73
CA ILE A 36 22.18 -11.74 -2.07
C ILE A 36 21.58 -13.13 -2.20
N SER A 37 20.25 -13.17 -2.30
CA SER A 37 19.46 -14.39 -2.46
C SER A 37 18.75 -14.51 -3.81
N TYR A 38 18.54 -13.38 -4.51
CA TYR A 38 17.90 -13.36 -5.82
C TYR A 38 18.79 -13.96 -6.90
N ARG A 39 18.18 -14.66 -7.85
CA ARG A 39 18.88 -15.48 -8.85
C ARG A 39 17.92 -15.95 -9.94
N SER A 40 18.46 -16.43 -11.05
CA SER A 40 17.68 -16.99 -12.16
C SER A 40 18.14 -18.40 -12.54
N TYR A 41 17.23 -19.16 -13.15
CA TYR A 41 17.49 -20.48 -13.71
C TYR A 41 16.78 -20.63 -15.06
N ASP A 42 17.51 -21.16 -16.03
CA ASP A 42 16.97 -21.45 -17.35
C ASP A 42 16.43 -22.88 -17.38
N PHE A 43 15.13 -23.04 -17.62
CA PHE A 43 14.50 -24.35 -17.85
C PHE A 43 14.43 -24.63 -19.36
N GLY A 44 15.61 -24.70 -19.98
CA GLY A 44 15.77 -24.94 -21.40
C GLY A 44 14.99 -23.94 -22.26
N GLY A 45 14.24 -24.44 -23.25
CA GLY A 45 13.41 -23.61 -24.11
C GLY A 45 12.01 -23.28 -23.57
N LEU A 46 11.71 -23.65 -22.31
CA LEU A 46 10.35 -23.57 -21.77
C LEU A 46 10.11 -22.34 -20.89
N ALA A 47 10.96 -22.10 -19.88
CA ALA A 47 10.76 -21.01 -18.94
C ALA A 47 12.08 -20.50 -18.36
N ASP A 48 12.09 -19.21 -18.03
CA ASP A 48 13.11 -18.59 -17.19
C ASP A 48 12.50 -18.43 -15.79
N LEU A 49 13.06 -19.10 -14.78
CA LEU A 49 12.64 -18.95 -13.38
C LEU A 49 13.49 -17.87 -12.73
N ILE A 50 12.88 -16.73 -12.42
CA ILE A 50 13.54 -15.55 -11.85
C ILE A 50 13.05 -15.40 -10.41
N LEU A 51 13.93 -15.65 -9.44
CA LEU A 51 13.62 -15.57 -8.02
C LEU A 51 14.04 -14.21 -7.47
N LEU A 52 13.09 -13.48 -6.90
CA LEU A 52 13.29 -12.15 -6.32
C LEU A 52 13.43 -12.22 -4.79
N ASP A 53 14.05 -11.19 -4.24
CA ASP A 53 14.16 -10.94 -2.80
C ASP A 53 13.43 -9.64 -2.47
N THR A 54 12.29 -9.74 -1.78
CA THR A 54 11.48 -8.60 -1.33
C THR A 54 11.65 -8.30 0.16
N ARG A 55 12.76 -8.73 0.79
CA ARG A 55 12.97 -8.60 2.24
C ARG A 55 14.27 -7.89 2.61
N LEU A 56 15.42 -8.30 2.07
CA LEU A 56 16.70 -7.99 2.72
C LEU A 56 17.50 -6.83 2.12
N ILE A 57 17.47 -6.65 0.79
CA ILE A 57 18.48 -5.83 0.11
C ILE A 57 17.99 -4.42 -0.17
N GLY A 58 16.80 -4.31 -0.77
CA GLY A 58 16.39 -3.08 -1.42
C GLY A 58 14.98 -2.62 -1.07
N ARG A 59 14.35 -3.30 -0.12
CA ARG A 59 13.03 -2.93 0.34
C ARG A 59 13.13 -1.77 1.33
N ASP A 60 12.44 -0.68 1.02
CA ASP A 60 12.32 0.44 1.96
C ASP A 60 11.49 0.07 3.20
N GLU A 61 11.58 0.88 4.25
CA GLU A 61 10.79 0.68 5.45
C GLU A 61 9.28 0.61 5.13
N GLN A 62 8.61 -0.36 5.75
CA GLN A 62 7.18 -0.56 5.63
C GLN A 62 6.40 0.68 6.10
N ILE A 63 5.40 1.08 5.32
CA ILE A 63 4.43 2.11 5.72
C ILE A 63 3.50 1.57 6.82
N SER A 64 3.21 2.38 7.81
CA SER A 64 2.23 2.12 8.86
C SER A 64 1.16 3.19 8.87
N TYR A 65 -0.12 2.80 8.90
CA TYR A 65 -1.21 3.76 9.05
C TYR A 65 -1.09 4.61 10.30
N GLY A 66 -0.69 4.03 11.44
CA GLY A 66 -0.58 4.78 12.69
C GLY A 66 0.52 5.84 12.69
N ARG A 67 1.55 5.68 11.85
CA ARG A 67 2.69 6.62 11.75
C ARG A 67 2.52 7.59 10.60
N ASP A 68 2.09 7.07 9.44
CA ASP A 68 2.24 7.76 8.16
C ASP A 68 0.91 8.33 7.65
N LEU A 69 -0.25 7.81 8.08
CA LEU A 69 -1.56 8.41 7.77
C LEU A 69 -1.88 9.49 8.80
N VAL A 70 -1.35 10.69 8.54
CA VAL A 70 -1.53 11.85 9.39
C VAL A 70 -2.93 12.45 9.26
N TYR A 71 -3.32 13.27 10.25
CA TYR A 71 -4.55 14.03 10.20
C TYR A 71 -4.44 15.23 9.26
N ARG A 72 -5.59 15.65 8.73
CA ARG A 72 -5.72 16.89 7.97
C ARG A 72 -5.22 18.06 8.80
N SER A 73 -4.33 18.84 8.21
CA SER A 73 -3.61 19.92 8.88
C SER A 73 -3.59 21.17 8.00
N ALA A 74 -3.43 22.33 8.60
CA ALA A 74 -3.24 23.59 7.86
C ALA A 74 -1.99 24.34 8.35
N PRO A 75 -1.36 25.16 7.50
CA PRO A 75 -0.26 26.02 7.91
C PRO A 75 -0.78 27.18 8.76
N PHE A 76 -0.05 27.49 9.84
CA PHE A 76 -0.29 28.64 10.71
C PHE A 76 0.96 29.50 10.79
N ASN A 77 0.78 30.81 10.79
CA ASN A 77 1.83 31.79 11.00
C ASN A 77 2.05 32.01 12.51
N PHE A 78 3.23 31.67 13.00
CA PHE A 78 3.70 31.83 14.39
C PHE A 78 4.70 32.99 14.56
N THR A 79 4.73 33.96 13.64
CA THR A 79 5.54 35.18 13.80
C THR A 79 5.15 35.94 15.07
N ASP A 80 3.85 35.92 15.42
CA ASP A 80 3.36 36.22 16.76
C ASP A 80 2.93 34.89 17.44
N PRO A 81 3.75 34.34 18.36
CA PRO A 81 3.44 33.07 19.03
C PRO A 81 2.18 33.12 19.91
N GLU A 82 1.76 34.30 20.37
CA GLU A 82 0.58 34.46 21.22
C GLU A 82 -0.71 34.46 20.41
N ASN A 83 -0.65 34.87 19.14
CA ASN A 83 -1.81 34.92 18.23
C ASN A 83 -1.52 34.26 16.88
N PRO A 84 -1.32 32.93 16.81
CA PRO A 84 -1.11 32.27 15.53
C PRO A 84 -2.35 32.34 14.64
N VAL A 85 -2.14 32.64 13.36
CA VAL A 85 -3.23 32.77 12.38
C VAL A 85 -3.06 31.73 11.28
N MET A 86 -4.16 31.06 10.92
CA MET A 86 -4.16 30.12 9.80
C MET A 86 -3.86 30.85 8.49
N ILE A 87 -2.94 30.28 7.70
CA ILE A 87 -2.59 30.79 6.38
C ILE A 87 -3.47 30.05 5.35
N SER A 88 -4.37 30.76 4.69
CA SER A 88 -5.25 30.20 3.66
C SER A 88 -4.69 30.30 2.25
N ASP A 89 -3.76 31.25 2.03
CA ASP A 89 -3.14 31.51 0.74
C ASP A 89 -1.73 30.88 0.67
N PRO A 90 -1.49 29.92 -0.25
CA PRO A 90 -0.19 29.28 -0.42
C PRO A 90 0.97 30.26 -0.72
N GLU A 91 0.69 31.41 -1.35
CA GLU A 91 1.73 32.42 -1.63
C GLU A 91 2.29 33.02 -0.34
N GLN A 92 1.44 33.19 0.69
CA GLN A 92 1.85 33.72 1.99
C GLN A 92 2.75 32.76 2.76
N VAL A 93 2.56 31.45 2.59
CA VAL A 93 3.44 30.44 3.19
C VAL A 93 4.88 30.63 2.72
N SER A 94 5.06 30.88 1.42
CA SER A 94 6.39 31.04 0.80
C SER A 94 7.05 32.39 1.15
N ALA A 95 6.28 33.38 1.56
CA ALA A 95 6.76 34.71 1.94
C ALA A 95 7.27 34.77 3.40
N LEU A 96 6.97 33.77 4.22
CA LEU A 96 7.34 33.72 5.64
C LEU A 96 8.61 32.88 5.87
N PRO A 97 9.38 33.16 6.93
CA PRO A 97 10.47 32.28 7.35
C PRO A 97 9.93 30.88 7.65
N GLU A 98 10.64 29.83 7.21
CA GLU A 98 10.21 28.43 7.39
C GLU A 98 9.90 28.11 8.87
N GLN A 99 10.70 28.63 9.81
CA GLN A 99 10.50 28.39 11.24
C GLN A 99 9.24 29.08 11.81
N ALA A 100 8.70 30.07 11.10
CA ALA A 100 7.50 30.79 11.49
C ALA A 100 6.22 30.06 11.03
N VAL A 101 6.31 29.07 10.12
CA VAL A 101 5.15 28.32 9.66
C VAL A 101 5.11 26.95 10.34
N LYS A 102 3.99 26.61 10.96
CA LYS A 102 3.77 25.26 11.54
C LYS A 102 2.51 24.63 10.98
N MET A 103 2.58 23.35 10.65
CA MET A 103 1.41 22.55 10.28
C MET A 103 0.69 22.10 11.56
N ILE A 104 -0.57 22.51 11.70
CA ILE A 104 -1.40 22.19 12.87
C ILE A 104 -2.52 21.25 12.42
N PRO A 105 -2.67 20.06 13.04
CA PRO A 105 -3.83 19.19 12.84
C PRO A 105 -5.13 19.93 13.18
N LEU A 106 -6.11 19.84 12.29
CA LEU A 106 -7.40 20.52 12.46
C LEU A 106 -8.45 19.55 13.02
N PRO A 107 -9.12 19.89 14.12
CA PRO A 107 -10.34 19.21 14.52
C PRO A 107 -11.49 19.66 13.62
N PHE A 108 -12.40 18.74 13.33
CA PHE A 108 -13.58 18.97 12.51
C PHE A 108 -14.83 18.86 13.37
N ASP A 109 -15.75 19.81 13.20
CA ASP A 109 -17.13 19.70 13.64
C ASP A 109 -17.89 18.75 12.70
N MET A 110 -18.42 17.67 13.27
CA MET A 110 -19.11 16.57 12.60
C MET A 110 -20.63 16.64 12.84
N THR A 111 -21.15 17.69 13.48
CA THR A 111 -22.58 17.83 13.81
C THR A 111 -23.45 18.22 12.62
N GLY A 112 -22.84 18.80 11.58
CA GLY A 112 -23.48 19.14 10.31
C GLY A 112 -23.52 18.00 9.29
N GLU A 113 -24.11 18.27 8.12
CA GLU A 113 -24.12 17.33 6.98
C GLU A 113 -22.71 17.09 6.43
N ASP A 114 -21.89 18.13 6.38
CA ASP A 114 -20.48 18.09 5.99
C ASP A 114 -19.56 18.44 7.16
N PRO A 115 -18.43 17.72 7.33
CA PRO A 115 -17.41 18.08 8.31
C PRO A 115 -16.83 19.48 8.07
N LYS A 116 -16.85 20.33 9.10
CA LYS A 116 -16.29 21.69 9.04
C LYS A 116 -15.02 21.82 9.86
N PRO A 117 -13.89 22.29 9.30
CA PRO A 117 -12.66 22.47 10.06
C PRO A 117 -12.79 23.63 11.05
N ILE A 118 -12.33 23.42 12.28
CA ILE A 118 -12.05 24.51 13.22
C ILE A 118 -10.68 25.07 12.87
N THR A 119 -10.61 26.38 12.61
CA THR A 119 -9.40 27.06 12.15
C THR A 119 -8.90 28.13 13.13
N ASP A 120 -9.68 28.42 14.18
CA ASP A 120 -9.27 29.29 15.28
C ASP A 120 -8.26 28.55 16.17
N TYR A 121 -7.03 29.04 16.21
CA TYR A 121 -5.95 28.43 16.99
C TYR A 121 -6.24 28.40 18.48
N ALA A 122 -6.92 29.42 19.02
CA ALA A 122 -7.27 29.47 20.44
C ALA A 122 -8.22 28.33 20.81
N ALA A 123 -9.22 28.06 19.96
CA ALA A 123 -10.12 26.93 20.13
C ALA A 123 -9.41 25.57 19.96
N ILE A 124 -8.51 25.45 18.97
CA ILE A 124 -7.75 24.21 18.71
C ILE A 124 -6.89 23.83 19.91
N LYS A 125 -6.19 24.80 20.52
CA LYS A 125 -5.26 24.58 21.63
C LYS A 125 -5.93 23.98 22.87
N GLU A 126 -7.21 24.27 23.10
CA GLU A 126 -7.97 23.77 24.24
C GLU A 126 -8.52 22.36 24.03
N ILE A 127 -8.44 21.82 22.80
CA ILE A 127 -8.92 20.47 22.49
C ILE A 127 -7.84 19.45 22.85
N ASP A 128 -8.13 18.59 23.84
CA ASP A 128 -7.32 17.41 24.13
C ASP A 128 -7.66 16.28 23.12
N PRO A 129 -6.71 15.83 22.28
CA PRO A 129 -6.94 14.74 21.33
C PRO A 129 -7.31 13.41 21.99
N LYS A 130 -6.97 13.21 23.27
CA LYS A 130 -7.34 12.01 24.03
C LYS A 130 -8.76 12.08 24.60
N ASN A 131 -9.29 13.28 24.78
CA ASN A 131 -10.59 13.55 25.38
C ASN A 131 -11.41 14.46 24.46
N MET A 132 -11.66 13.98 23.24
CA MET A 132 -12.33 14.75 22.20
C MET A 132 -13.78 15.08 22.57
N PRO A 133 -14.23 16.35 22.45
CA PRO A 133 -15.63 16.70 22.65
C PRO A 133 -16.57 15.94 21.69
N ALA A 134 -17.77 15.62 22.17
CA ALA A 134 -18.77 14.92 21.37
C ALA A 134 -19.14 15.72 20.11
N GLY A 135 -19.21 15.04 18.96
CA GLY A 135 -19.49 15.68 17.68
C GLY A 135 -18.26 16.29 16.99
N PHE A 136 -17.06 16.15 17.57
CA PHE A 136 -15.82 16.58 16.93
C PHE A 136 -14.87 15.41 16.68
N ALA A 137 -14.07 15.50 15.62
CA ALA A 137 -13.09 14.47 15.27
C ALA A 137 -11.89 15.05 14.52
N PHE A 138 -10.72 14.42 14.67
CA PHE A 138 -9.63 14.59 13.72
C PHE A 138 -9.83 13.63 12.55
N LEU A 139 -9.79 14.16 11.33
CA LEU A 139 -9.98 13.38 10.12
C LEU A 139 -8.64 13.04 9.47
N PRO A 140 -8.39 11.78 9.07
CA PRO A 140 -7.18 11.42 8.34
C PRO A 140 -7.11 12.11 6.98
N ASP A 141 -5.90 12.48 6.55
CA ASP A 141 -5.64 13.01 5.22
C ASP A 141 -5.28 11.89 4.24
N ALA A 142 -6.31 11.15 3.83
CA ALA A 142 -6.13 10.02 2.93
C ALA A 142 -5.65 10.44 1.53
N ASP A 143 -5.97 11.67 1.09
CA ASP A 143 -5.53 12.19 -0.20
C ASP A 143 -4.04 12.49 -0.19
N ALA A 144 -3.56 13.25 0.80
CA ALA A 144 -2.13 13.52 0.96
C ALA A 144 -1.35 12.22 1.16
N PHE A 145 -1.86 11.30 1.97
CA PHE A 145 -1.24 9.99 2.17
C PHE A 145 -1.11 9.21 0.86
N ARG A 146 -2.17 9.13 0.05
CA ARG A 146 -2.12 8.44 -1.24
C ARG A 146 -1.12 9.06 -2.20
N GLN A 147 -1.08 10.39 -2.26
CA GLN A 147 -0.24 11.11 -3.22
C GLN A 147 1.24 11.10 -2.83
N HIS A 148 1.54 11.35 -1.56
CA HIS A 148 2.90 11.68 -1.13
C HIS A 148 3.59 10.57 -0.34
N VAL A 149 2.84 9.71 0.36
CA VAL A 149 3.40 8.60 1.13
C VAL A 149 3.35 7.32 0.32
N LEU A 150 2.13 6.88 -0.01
CA LEU A 150 1.90 5.64 -0.76
C LEU A 150 2.37 5.79 -2.21
N GLY A 151 2.08 6.94 -2.82
CA GLY A 151 2.42 7.28 -4.20
C GLY A 151 3.85 7.79 -4.41
N ASN A 152 4.70 7.81 -3.37
CA ASN A 152 6.07 8.27 -3.49
C ASN A 152 6.82 7.45 -4.57
N PRO A 153 7.28 8.09 -5.67
CA PRO A 153 7.92 7.38 -6.78
C PRO A 153 9.25 6.74 -6.38
N GLU A 154 9.93 7.27 -5.37
CA GLU A 154 11.24 6.79 -4.93
C GLU A 154 11.16 5.50 -4.11
N ARG A 155 9.97 5.13 -3.60
CA ARG A 155 9.85 3.92 -2.78
C ARG A 155 10.09 2.67 -3.62
N SER A 156 10.90 1.76 -3.08
CA SER A 156 11.28 0.51 -3.73
C SER A 156 11.00 -0.72 -2.87
N MET A 157 10.63 -1.80 -3.56
CA MET A 157 10.47 -3.14 -2.99
C MET A 157 11.72 -4.00 -3.21
N LEU A 158 12.42 -3.77 -4.32
CA LEU A 158 13.54 -4.60 -4.79
C LEU A 158 14.89 -3.87 -4.62
N GLY A 159 14.87 -2.54 -4.52
CA GLY A 159 16.03 -1.67 -4.60
C GLY A 159 16.57 -1.56 -6.02
N LYS A 160 17.32 -0.49 -6.29
CA LYS A 160 17.73 -0.17 -7.67
C LYS A 160 18.61 -1.25 -8.31
N THR A 161 19.47 -1.89 -7.53
CA THR A 161 20.36 -2.96 -8.00
C THR A 161 19.57 -4.16 -8.54
N GLN A 162 18.60 -4.66 -7.76
CA GLN A 162 17.79 -5.80 -8.18
C GLN A 162 16.77 -5.42 -9.25
N GLU A 163 16.23 -4.18 -9.24
CA GLU A 163 15.38 -3.67 -10.33
C GLU A 163 16.14 -3.69 -11.66
N ASN A 164 17.39 -3.22 -11.70
CA ASN A 164 18.21 -3.24 -12.90
C ASN A 164 18.57 -4.67 -13.32
N TRP A 165 19.00 -5.51 -12.36
CA TRP A 165 19.28 -6.92 -12.62
C TRP A 165 18.07 -7.65 -13.22
N LEU A 166 16.87 -7.40 -12.70
CA LEU A 166 15.63 -7.98 -13.22
C LEU A 166 15.35 -7.50 -14.65
N ALA A 167 15.56 -6.22 -14.93
CA ALA A 167 15.42 -5.70 -16.29
C ALA A 167 16.38 -6.42 -17.26
N ASP A 168 17.63 -6.66 -16.85
CA ASP A 168 18.61 -7.41 -17.64
C ASP A 168 18.16 -8.87 -17.86
N GLN A 169 17.62 -9.54 -16.83
CA GLN A 169 17.07 -10.90 -16.96
C GLN A 169 15.91 -10.94 -17.96
N LEU A 170 14.97 -9.99 -17.86
CA LEU A 170 13.82 -9.93 -18.76
C LEU A 170 14.21 -9.57 -20.20
N GLN A 171 15.26 -8.78 -20.38
CA GLN A 171 15.79 -8.44 -21.71
C GLN A 171 16.54 -9.61 -22.35
N ALA A 172 17.26 -10.39 -21.55
CA ALA A 172 18.01 -11.56 -22.02
C ALA A 172 17.14 -12.81 -22.22
N ALA A 173 15.96 -12.84 -21.61
CA ALA A 173 15.02 -13.95 -21.64
C ALA A 173 14.65 -14.37 -23.07
N LYS A 174 14.80 -15.67 -23.35
CA LYS A 174 14.46 -16.27 -24.66
C LYS A 174 13.33 -17.29 -24.54
N ALA A 175 13.05 -17.77 -23.34
CA ALA A 175 11.99 -18.72 -23.11
C ALA A 175 10.61 -18.05 -23.29
N PRO A 176 9.58 -18.80 -23.67
CA PRO A 176 8.23 -18.27 -23.83
C PRO A 176 7.54 -17.89 -22.50
N TRP A 177 8.11 -18.24 -21.34
CA TRP A 177 7.56 -17.93 -20.02
C TRP A 177 8.61 -17.36 -19.08
N GLN A 178 8.28 -16.26 -18.39
CA GLN A 178 9.11 -15.70 -17.32
C GLN A 178 8.38 -15.89 -15.99
N ILE A 179 8.86 -16.80 -15.16
CA ILE A 179 8.23 -17.10 -13.86
C ILE A 179 8.94 -16.28 -12.80
N LEU A 180 8.27 -15.26 -12.26
CA LEU A 180 8.77 -14.42 -11.17
C LEU A 180 8.36 -15.03 -9.83
N GLY A 181 9.28 -15.70 -9.14
CA GLY A 181 9.06 -16.26 -7.81
C GLY A 181 9.42 -15.26 -6.73
N GLN A 182 8.48 -14.92 -5.85
CA GLN A 182 8.72 -13.98 -4.75
C GLN A 182 7.78 -14.21 -3.55
N GLN A 183 7.99 -13.48 -2.46
CA GLN A 183 7.40 -13.75 -1.16
C GLN A 183 5.98 -13.19 -1.00
N LEU A 184 5.74 -11.96 -1.47
CA LEU A 184 4.62 -11.11 -1.04
C LEU A 184 3.50 -11.03 -2.09
N LEU A 185 2.26 -10.80 -1.64
CA LEU A 185 1.13 -10.66 -2.56
C LEU A 185 1.35 -9.48 -3.53
N MET A 186 1.35 -9.76 -4.84
CA MET A 186 1.50 -8.76 -5.91
C MET A 186 0.19 -7.98 -6.18
N GLY A 187 -0.94 -8.67 -5.96
CA GLY A 187 -2.26 -8.15 -6.28
C GLY A 187 -2.66 -6.94 -5.43
N LYS A 188 -3.68 -6.20 -5.89
CA LYS A 188 -4.33 -5.17 -5.08
C LYS A 188 -5.36 -5.81 -4.15
N LEU A 189 -5.17 -5.64 -2.85
CA LEU A 189 -6.08 -6.03 -1.80
C LEU A 189 -6.62 -4.76 -1.13
N VAL A 190 -7.84 -4.38 -1.49
CA VAL A 190 -8.54 -3.25 -0.86
C VAL A 190 -9.24 -3.75 0.40
N ALA A 191 -9.26 -2.93 1.45
CA ALA A 191 -10.03 -3.24 2.64
C ALA A 191 -11.53 -3.37 2.29
N PRO A 192 -12.24 -4.39 2.82
CA PRO A 192 -13.68 -4.52 2.64
C PRO A 192 -14.45 -3.53 3.53
N ASP A 193 -15.62 -3.07 3.07
CA ASP A 193 -16.62 -2.47 3.98
C ASP A 193 -17.31 -3.60 4.74
N LEU A 194 -17.01 -3.71 6.03
CA LEU A 194 -17.47 -4.80 6.88
C LEU A 194 -18.71 -4.43 7.69
N MET A 195 -19.01 -3.14 7.86
CA MET A 195 -20.17 -2.72 8.64
C MET A 195 -21.49 -3.15 7.99
N ASP A 196 -21.51 -3.29 6.66
CA ASP A 196 -22.70 -3.73 5.91
C ASP A 196 -22.91 -5.25 5.93
N VAL A 197 -21.88 -6.04 6.27
CA VAL A 197 -21.90 -7.51 6.08
C VAL A 197 -21.64 -8.30 7.36
N ALA A 198 -21.03 -7.69 8.37
CA ALA A 198 -20.70 -8.37 9.62
C ALA A 198 -21.91 -8.41 10.56
N ASP A 199 -22.18 -9.60 11.09
CA ASP A 199 -23.18 -9.81 12.15
C ASP A 199 -22.47 -9.91 13.50
N PHE A 200 -22.33 -8.77 14.18
CA PHE A 200 -21.64 -8.67 15.48
C PHE A 200 -22.44 -9.27 16.64
N THR A 201 -23.68 -9.72 16.40
CA THR A 201 -24.47 -10.42 17.43
C THR A 201 -24.05 -11.88 17.62
N LYS A 202 -23.26 -12.41 16.69
CA LYS A 202 -22.68 -13.75 16.74
C LYS A 202 -21.22 -13.67 17.20
N PRO A 203 -20.63 -14.77 17.71
CA PRO A 203 -19.19 -14.86 17.91
C PRO A 203 -18.49 -14.62 16.57
N ALA A 204 -18.10 -13.37 16.34
CA ALA A 204 -17.49 -12.94 15.11
C ALA A 204 -16.00 -13.26 15.17
N ALA A 205 -15.44 -13.74 14.05
CA ALA A 205 -13.99 -13.86 13.89
C ALA A 205 -13.28 -12.49 13.92
N ILE A 206 -14.05 -11.40 13.94
CA ILE A 206 -13.60 -10.02 13.91
C ILE A 206 -14.37 -9.19 14.94
N SER A 207 -13.66 -8.34 15.67
CA SER A 207 -14.29 -7.38 16.59
C SER A 207 -14.94 -6.23 15.82
N GLU A 208 -15.91 -5.55 16.45
CA GLU A 208 -16.52 -4.34 15.90
C GLU A 208 -15.48 -3.26 15.61
N GLN A 209 -14.50 -3.07 16.51
CA GLN A 209 -13.39 -2.12 16.32
C GLN A 209 -12.59 -2.44 15.05
N GLN A 210 -12.24 -3.71 14.83
CA GLN A 210 -11.52 -4.12 13.62
C GLN A 210 -12.38 -3.88 12.38
N ALA A 211 -13.68 -4.21 12.41
CA ALA A 211 -14.57 -3.99 11.28
C ALA A 211 -14.74 -2.50 10.94
N GLN A 212 -14.79 -1.63 11.95
CA GLN A 212 -14.77 -0.17 11.77
C GLN A 212 -13.46 0.29 11.13
N GLN A 213 -12.31 -0.28 11.52
CA GLN A 213 -11.01 0.03 10.89
C GLN A 213 -10.99 -0.37 9.42
N PHE A 214 -11.37 -1.60 9.06
CA PHE A 214 -11.44 -2.04 7.66
C PHE A 214 -12.37 -1.16 6.84
N THR A 215 -13.55 -0.86 7.39
CA THR A 215 -14.54 0.00 6.72
C THR A 215 -14.03 1.43 6.53
N GLY A 216 -13.32 1.97 7.51
CA GLY A 216 -12.66 3.27 7.39
C GLY A 216 -11.64 3.29 6.25
N LEU A 217 -10.76 2.29 6.19
CA LEU A 217 -9.80 2.14 5.08
C LEU A 217 -10.51 1.96 3.74
N ALA A 218 -11.57 1.15 3.68
CA ALA A 218 -12.37 0.89 2.48
C ALA A 218 -13.00 2.17 1.93
N LYS A 219 -13.65 2.96 2.80
CA LYS A 219 -14.27 4.25 2.45
C LYS A 219 -13.25 5.28 1.99
N MET A 220 -12.04 5.21 2.53
CA MET A 220 -10.91 6.01 2.06
C MET A 220 -10.25 5.45 0.79
N GLY A 221 -10.57 4.23 0.33
CA GLY A 221 -9.90 3.61 -0.82
C GLY A 221 -8.42 3.28 -0.55
N LEU A 222 -8.08 2.96 0.70
CA LEU A 222 -6.72 2.62 1.12
C LEU A 222 -6.48 1.10 1.08
N PRO A 223 -5.25 0.66 0.77
CA PRO A 223 -4.93 -0.77 0.68
C PRO A 223 -4.99 -1.46 2.04
N LEU A 224 -5.21 -2.76 2.04
CA LEU A 224 -5.22 -3.50 3.30
C LEU A 224 -3.80 -3.88 3.75
N ASN A 225 -2.96 -4.37 2.84
CA ASN A 225 -1.65 -4.93 3.19
C ASN A 225 -0.50 -4.00 2.77
N LEU A 226 -0.06 -3.13 3.69
CA LEU A 226 1.10 -2.25 3.48
C LEU A 226 2.45 -2.97 3.57
N ASP A 227 2.50 -4.22 4.08
CA ASP A 227 3.73 -5.04 4.04
C ASP A 227 4.00 -5.55 2.62
N ALA A 228 2.95 -5.85 1.85
CA ALA A 228 3.06 -6.38 0.49
C ALA A 228 3.19 -5.28 -0.59
N TRP A 229 3.07 -5.65 -1.86
CA TRP A 229 3.22 -4.74 -3.02
C TRP A 229 2.21 -3.59 -3.05
N ASP A 230 1.14 -3.68 -2.27
CA ASP A 230 0.20 -2.57 -2.09
C ASP A 230 0.77 -1.41 -1.29
N GLY A 231 1.73 -1.67 -0.41
CA GLY A 231 2.52 -0.62 0.21
C GLY A 231 3.47 0.08 -0.78
N TYR A 232 3.75 -0.49 -1.96
CA TYR A 232 4.79 -0.02 -2.88
C TYR A 232 4.25 0.12 -4.31
N PRO A 233 3.19 0.92 -4.54
CA PRO A 233 2.54 0.98 -5.85
C PRO A 233 3.47 1.51 -6.94
N ALA A 234 4.36 2.48 -6.65
CA ALA A 234 5.33 2.97 -7.63
C ALA A 234 6.31 1.88 -8.07
N ALA A 235 6.86 1.10 -7.12
CA ALA A 235 7.72 -0.04 -7.43
C ALA A 235 6.98 -1.12 -8.23
N ARG A 236 5.72 -1.41 -7.88
CA ARG A 236 4.87 -2.34 -8.62
C ARG A 236 4.66 -1.91 -10.07
N GLU A 237 4.39 -0.62 -10.30
CA GLU A 237 4.23 -0.11 -11.66
C GLU A 237 5.53 -0.17 -12.46
N ARG A 238 6.69 0.14 -11.86
CA ARG A 238 8.00 -0.05 -12.52
C ARG A 238 8.24 -1.49 -12.94
N LEU A 239 7.92 -2.46 -12.08
CA LEU A 239 7.99 -3.88 -12.42
C LEU A 239 7.08 -4.22 -13.61
N PHE A 240 5.82 -3.77 -13.56
CA PHE A 240 4.89 -4.00 -14.66
C PHE A 240 5.32 -3.32 -15.97
N ASP A 241 5.93 -2.14 -15.88
CA ASP A 241 6.50 -1.44 -17.03
C ASP A 241 7.65 -2.24 -17.65
N GLU A 242 8.57 -2.79 -16.85
CA GLU A 242 9.66 -3.64 -17.38
C GLU A 242 9.15 -4.93 -18.01
N ILE A 243 8.13 -5.58 -17.42
CA ILE A 243 7.48 -6.75 -18.03
C ILE A 243 6.85 -6.36 -19.39
N ARG A 244 6.15 -5.23 -19.45
CA ARG A 244 5.50 -4.74 -20.69
C ARG A 244 6.53 -4.38 -21.76
N LYS A 245 7.59 -3.67 -21.38
CA LYS A 245 8.68 -3.23 -22.25
C LYS A 245 9.37 -4.42 -22.91
N ASN A 246 9.63 -5.48 -22.15
CA ASN A 246 10.24 -6.71 -22.66
C ASN A 246 9.23 -7.69 -23.27
N LYS A 247 7.93 -7.34 -23.31
CA LYS A 247 6.84 -8.19 -23.80
C LYS A 247 6.82 -9.57 -23.15
N SER A 248 7.25 -9.65 -21.90
CA SER A 248 7.42 -10.91 -21.18
C SER A 248 6.06 -11.54 -20.88
N ASN A 249 6.00 -12.87 -21.01
CA ASN A 249 4.81 -13.64 -20.68
C ASN A 249 4.92 -14.09 -19.21
N ALA A 250 4.79 -13.10 -18.33
CA ALA A 250 5.16 -13.25 -16.93
C ALA A 250 4.08 -13.94 -16.09
N ILE A 251 4.50 -14.91 -15.27
CA ILE A 251 3.71 -15.49 -14.19
C ILE A 251 4.36 -15.08 -12.87
N VAL A 252 3.62 -14.42 -11.99
CA VAL A 252 4.11 -14.06 -10.65
C VAL A 252 3.60 -15.08 -9.65
N LEU A 253 4.51 -15.75 -8.95
CA LEU A 253 4.20 -16.64 -7.83
C LEU A 253 4.46 -15.91 -6.51
N ALA A 254 3.51 -16.02 -5.59
CA ALA A 254 3.52 -15.34 -4.30
C ALA A 254 3.07 -16.29 -3.18
N GLY A 255 3.58 -16.06 -1.96
CA GLY A 255 3.17 -16.74 -0.74
C GLY A 255 2.76 -15.73 0.33
N ASP A 256 3.19 -15.97 1.57
CA ASP A 256 3.02 -15.10 2.76
C ASP A 256 1.58 -15.00 3.30
N SER A 257 0.59 -14.81 2.43
CA SER A 257 -0.78 -14.48 2.82
C SER A 257 -1.60 -15.61 3.46
N ILE A 258 -1.07 -16.84 3.56
CA ILE A 258 -1.76 -18.05 4.11
C ILE A 258 -3.15 -18.30 3.46
N ILE A 259 -3.35 -17.80 2.24
CA ILE A 259 -4.56 -17.97 1.44
C ILE A 259 -4.17 -18.30 0.00
N ALA A 260 -5.04 -19.03 -0.71
CA ALA A 260 -4.89 -19.27 -2.14
C ALA A 260 -5.72 -18.27 -2.95
N GLY A 261 -5.13 -17.68 -3.99
CA GLY A 261 -5.80 -16.72 -4.87
C GLY A 261 -5.17 -16.67 -6.26
N LEU A 262 -5.95 -16.26 -7.26
CA LEU A 262 -5.50 -16.02 -8.63
C LEU A 262 -5.92 -14.61 -9.04
N SER A 263 -5.02 -13.89 -9.70
CA SER A 263 -5.32 -12.58 -10.29
C SER A 263 -4.79 -12.51 -11.71
N ILE A 264 -5.61 -12.02 -12.64
CA ILE A 264 -5.25 -11.86 -14.05
C ILE A 264 -5.02 -10.37 -14.32
N TRP A 265 -3.85 -10.05 -14.86
CA TRP A 265 -3.43 -8.69 -15.18
C TRP A 265 -3.40 -8.51 -16.70
N PRO A 266 -4.42 -7.88 -17.31
CA PRO A 266 -4.40 -7.61 -18.74
C PRO A 266 -3.34 -6.55 -19.05
N MET A 267 -2.24 -6.95 -19.70
CA MET A 267 -1.11 -6.05 -20.00
C MET A 267 -1.27 -5.25 -21.31
N ARG A 268 -2.47 -5.22 -21.91
CA ARG A 268 -2.74 -4.35 -23.08
C ARG A 268 -2.90 -2.91 -22.60
N ARG A 269 -2.26 -1.95 -23.30
CA ARG A 269 -2.33 -0.49 -23.03
C ARG A 269 -3.73 -0.09 -22.57
N ALA A 270 -3.89 0.16 -21.27
CA ALA A 270 -4.87 1.13 -20.84
C ALA A 270 -4.32 2.48 -21.31
N ILE A 271 -5.10 3.19 -22.12
CA ILE A 271 -4.98 4.64 -22.31
C ILE A 271 -4.71 5.25 -20.93
N PRO A 272 -3.76 6.18 -20.75
CA PRO A 272 -3.42 6.70 -19.43
C PRO A 272 -4.70 7.18 -18.78
N LEU A 273 -5.14 6.47 -17.74
CA LEU A 273 -6.17 6.96 -16.86
C LEU A 273 -5.55 8.17 -16.19
N ARG A 274 -5.86 9.36 -16.70
CA ARG A 274 -5.82 10.57 -15.88
C ARG A 274 -6.56 10.20 -14.60
N TRP A 275 -5.85 10.22 -13.48
CA TRP A 275 -6.42 10.05 -12.15
C TRP A 275 -7.45 11.15 -11.92
N ASN A 276 -8.68 10.91 -12.35
CA ASN A 276 -9.81 11.78 -12.10
C ASN A 276 -10.83 10.96 -11.32
N TRP A 277 -10.60 10.88 -10.00
CA TRP A 277 -11.60 10.40 -9.06
C TRP A 277 -12.71 11.46 -8.99
N ARG A 278 -13.82 11.23 -9.69
CA ARG A 278 -15.10 11.87 -9.34
C ARG A 278 -15.94 10.84 -8.59
N PRO A 279 -16.42 11.13 -7.36
CA PRO A 279 -17.33 10.24 -6.68
C PRO A 279 -18.64 10.22 -7.46
N ARG A 280 -19.04 9.06 -8.01
CA ARG A 280 -20.45 8.84 -8.33
C ARG A 280 -21.11 8.32 -7.05
N LEU A 281 -21.78 9.22 -6.33
CA LEU A 281 -22.79 8.86 -5.35
C LEU A 281 -23.86 8.00 -6.06
N TYR A 282 -23.88 6.71 -5.76
CA TYR A 282 -24.96 5.82 -6.17
C TYR A 282 -26.12 5.96 -5.18
N HIS A 283 -27.08 6.83 -5.48
CA HIS A 283 -28.43 6.65 -4.96
C HIS A 283 -29.07 5.47 -5.69
N ARG A 284 -29.38 4.38 -4.98
CA ARG A 284 -30.26 3.31 -5.48
C ARG A 284 -31.72 3.72 -5.29
N PRO A 285 -32.58 3.66 -6.32
CA PRO A 285 -33.97 3.32 -6.13
C PRO A 285 -34.14 1.80 -6.19
N ALA A 286 -34.98 1.26 -5.32
CA ALA A 286 -35.35 -0.14 -5.27
C ALA A 286 -35.98 -0.62 -6.59
N LEU A 287 -35.50 -1.75 -7.13
CA LEU A 287 -36.23 -2.51 -8.15
C LEU A 287 -36.27 -3.99 -7.77
N ARG A 288 -37.49 -4.42 -7.45
CA ARG A 288 -37.93 -5.81 -7.35
C ARG A 288 -37.86 -6.50 -8.72
N ASN A 289 -37.59 -7.81 -8.66
CA ASN A 289 -37.86 -8.83 -9.68
C ASN A 289 -37.11 -8.71 -11.02
N ILE A 290 -36.22 -9.68 -11.29
CA ILE A 290 -36.29 -10.60 -12.44
C ILE A 290 -35.31 -11.76 -12.14
N CYS A 291 -35.86 -12.87 -11.67
CA CYS A 291 -35.23 -14.19 -11.79
C CYS A 291 -35.58 -14.75 -13.17
N ARG A 292 -34.59 -14.92 -14.05
CA ARG A 292 -34.66 -15.92 -15.12
C ARG A 292 -33.31 -16.62 -15.22
N SER A 293 -33.33 -17.89 -14.84
CA SER A 293 -32.26 -18.85 -15.06
C SER A 293 -32.05 -19.10 -16.56
N ARG A 294 -30.78 -19.22 -16.97
CA ARG A 294 -30.41 -19.91 -18.21
C ARG A 294 -29.31 -20.92 -17.86
N SER A 295 -29.72 -22.18 -17.74
CA SER A 295 -28.82 -23.33 -17.80
C SER A 295 -28.42 -23.55 -19.27
N ARG A 296 -27.14 -23.80 -19.53
CA ARG A 296 -26.66 -24.37 -20.79
C ARG A 296 -26.16 -25.78 -20.50
N SER A 297 -26.84 -26.77 -21.09
CA SER A 297 -26.43 -28.16 -21.10
C SER A 297 -25.46 -28.38 -22.26
N TRP A 298 -24.36 -29.07 -21.99
CA TRP A 298 -23.48 -29.65 -23.00
C TRP A 298 -24.04 -31.02 -23.38
N LYS A 299 -24.20 -31.30 -24.68
CA LYS A 299 -24.42 -32.65 -25.21
C LYS A 299 -23.16 -33.08 -25.96
N THR A 300 -22.57 -34.17 -25.48
CA THR A 300 -21.63 -35.01 -26.22
C THR A 300 -22.40 -35.84 -27.25
N GLY A 301 -21.86 -35.96 -28.45
CA GLY A 301 -22.29 -36.91 -29.48
C GLY A 301 -21.05 -37.64 -29.99
N PHE A 302 -21.22 -38.95 -30.15
CA PHE A 302 -20.28 -40.00 -30.56
C PHE A 302 -19.26 -39.63 -31.64
#